data_AF-B9XKG3-F1
#
_entry.id   AF-B9XKG3-F1
#
_cell.length_a   1.000
_cell.length_b   1.000
_cell.length_c   1.000
_cell.angle_alpha   90.00
_cell.angle_beta   90.00
_cell.angle_gamma   90.00
#
_symmetry.space_group_name_H-M   'P 1'
#
loop_
_entity.id
_entity.type
_entity.pdbx_description
1 polymer ?
#
loop_
_entity_poly.entity_id
_entity_poly.type
_entity_poly.pdbx_seq_one_letter_code
_entity_poly.pdbx_strand_id
1 'polypeptide(L)'
;MREPTKSEKRKLRELSMQAHEEELRRALLPVDALFDEWKQGKVSSGELAIRIHDWDRGPAFDLYKKYNYGELQLNVAWAVAHGVLDSQKLGPQLLEMLQGLIEYCQPAPKQSPSPDQEG
;
A
#
# COMPACT_ATOMS: atom_id res chain seq x y z
N MET A 1 -16.75 11.98 -9.84
CA MET A 1 -15.63 11.68 -10.77
C MET A 1 -16.22 11.26 -12.11
N ARG A 2 -15.59 11.60 -13.24
CA ARG A 2 -16.03 11.13 -14.57
C ARG A 2 -15.66 9.66 -14.80
N GLU A 3 -16.34 9.01 -15.73
CA GLU A 3 -15.94 7.68 -16.21
C GLU A 3 -14.62 7.74 -17.00
N PRO A 4 -13.69 6.81 -16.77
CA PRO A 4 -12.46 6.74 -17.56
C PRO A 4 -12.70 6.12 -18.93
N THR A 5 -11.99 6.65 -19.93
CA THR A 5 -11.94 6.10 -21.30
C THR A 5 -11.28 4.72 -21.33
N LYS A 6 -11.34 4.02 -22.47
CA LYS A 6 -10.73 2.69 -22.61
C LYS A 6 -9.21 2.69 -22.38
N SER A 7 -8.50 3.71 -22.87
CA SER A 7 -7.06 3.86 -22.67
C SER A 7 -6.72 4.19 -21.22
N GLU A 8 -7.51 5.05 -20.57
CA GLU A 8 -7.37 5.36 -19.14
C GLU A 8 -7.64 4.15 -18.26
N LYS A 9 -8.70 3.38 -18.55
CA LYS A 9 -8.99 2.10 -17.85
C LYS A 9 -7.84 1.11 -17.98
N ARG A 10 -7.19 1.03 -19.15
CA ARG A 10 -6.00 0.20 -19.34
C ARG A 10 -4.83 0.70 -18.49
N LYS A 11 -4.54 2.01 -18.53
CA LYS A 11 -3.45 2.60 -17.75
C LYS A 11 -3.67 2.45 -16.24
N LEU A 12 -4.90 2.61 -15.76
CA LEU A 12 -5.27 2.38 -14.36
C LEU A 12 -5.00 0.92 -13.93
N ARG A 13 -5.29 -0.07 -14.78
CA ARG A 13 -4.94 -1.48 -14.49
C ARG A 13 -3.44 -1.68 -14.39
N GLU A 14 -2.68 -1.12 -15.33
CA GLU A 14 -1.21 -1.21 -15.31
C GLU A 14 -0.62 -0.57 -14.05
N LEU A 15 -1.11 0.62 -13.67
CA LEU A 15 -0.70 1.30 -12.44
C LEU A 15 -1.13 0.52 -11.20
N SER A 16 -2.35 -0.01 -11.17
CA SER A 16 -2.84 -0.82 -10.04
C SER A 16 -2.01 -2.09 -9.85
N MET A 17 -1.57 -2.74 -10.93
CA MET A 17 -0.67 -3.90 -10.84
C MET A 17 0.70 -3.50 -10.28
N GLN A 18 1.26 -2.37 -10.71
CA GLN A 18 2.53 -1.86 -10.18
C GLN A 18 2.42 -1.50 -8.70
N ALA A 19 1.31 -0.90 -8.29
CA ALA A 19 1.05 -0.57 -6.89
C ALA A 19 0.91 -1.83 -6.03
N HIS A 20 0.19 -2.85 -6.53
CA HIS A 20 0.05 -4.12 -5.84
C HIS A 20 1.41 -4.77 -5.59
N GLU A 21 2.24 -4.85 -6.62
CA GLU A 21 3.57 -5.45 -6.50
C GLU A 21 4.46 -4.71 -5.50
N GLU A 22 4.49 -3.38 -5.55
CA GLU A 22 5.31 -2.60 -4.61
C GLU A 22 4.79 -2.69 -3.18
N GLU A 23 3.47 -2.69 -2.97
CA GLU A 23 2.89 -2.91 -1.63
C GLU A 23 3.19 -4.32 -1.11
N LEU A 24 3.05 -5.35 -1.95
CA LEU A 24 3.38 -6.72 -1.58
C LEU A 24 4.86 -6.85 -1.21
N ARG A 25 5.75 -6.25 -2.01
CA ARG A 25 7.19 -6.19 -1.73
C ARG A 25 7.47 -5.55 -0.37
N ARG A 26 6.82 -4.42 -0.04
CA ARG A 26 6.96 -3.75 1.27
C ARG A 26 6.41 -4.63 2.40
N ALA A 27 5.27 -5.29 2.19
CA ALA A 27 4.64 -6.17 3.17
C ALA A 27 5.45 -7.45 3.43
N LEU A 28 6.31 -7.86 2.51
CA LEU A 28 7.22 -8.99 2.68
C LEU A 28 8.48 -8.65 3.49
N LEU A 29 8.86 -7.37 3.63
CA LEU A 29 10.08 -6.99 4.37
C LEU A 29 10.06 -7.44 5.84
N PRO A 30 8.94 -7.32 6.60
CA PRO A 30 8.89 -7.86 7.96
C PRO A 30 9.02 -9.39 7.98
N VAL A 31 8.51 -10.10 6.97
CA VAL A 31 8.62 -11.56 6.88
C VAL A 31 10.06 -11.97 6.65
N ASP A 32 10.79 -11.27 5.79
CA ASP A 32 12.22 -11.48 5.57
C ASP A 32 13.01 -11.33 6.88
N ALA A 33 12.73 -10.28 7.65
CA ALA A 33 13.34 -10.09 8.97
C ALA A 33 13.04 -11.24 9.96
N LEU A 34 11.84 -11.83 9.91
CA LEU A 34 11.52 -13.01 10.74
C LEU A 34 12.38 -14.22 10.39
N PHE A 35 12.66 -14.44 9.10
CA PHE A 35 13.57 -15.51 8.68
C PHE A 35 15.00 -15.27 9.20
N ASP A 36 15.45 -14.02 9.23
CA ASP A 36 16.76 -13.68 9.78
C ASP A 36 16.84 -13.85 11.30
N GLU A 37 15.77 -13.50 12.04
CA GLU A 37 15.65 -13.81 13.47
C GLU A 37 15.73 -15.31 13.73
N TRP A 38 15.06 -16.12 12.92
CA TRP A 38 15.05 -17.57 13.02
C TRP A 38 16.44 -18.17 12.75
N LYS A 39 17.13 -17.74 11.69
CA LYS A 39 18.51 -18.18 11.39
C LYS A 39 19.49 -17.85 12.53
N GLN A 40 19.24 -16.77 13.26
CA GLN A 40 20.02 -16.36 14.42
C GLN A 40 19.63 -17.09 15.72
N GLY A 41 18.63 -17.98 15.67
CA GLY A 41 18.12 -18.71 16.84
C GLY A 41 17.32 -17.84 17.82
N LYS A 42 16.91 -16.63 17.42
CA LYS A 42 16.13 -15.70 18.27
C LYS A 42 14.67 -16.11 18.41
N VAL A 43 14.13 -16.76 17.38
CA VAL A 43 12.78 -17.33 17.37
C VAL A 43 12.84 -18.80 16.99
N SER A 44 11.94 -19.60 17.55
CA SER A 44 11.83 -21.02 17.20
C SER A 44 11.16 -21.21 15.84
N SER A 45 11.34 -22.38 15.21
CA SER A 45 10.63 -22.70 13.97
C SER A 45 9.10 -22.69 14.13
N GLY A 46 8.59 -23.06 15.32
CA GLY A 46 7.15 -23.01 15.61
C GLY A 46 6.64 -21.57 15.69
N GLU A 47 7.41 -20.68 16.32
CA GLU A 47 7.09 -19.26 16.39
C GLU A 47 7.15 -18.58 15.00
N LEU A 48 8.17 -18.90 14.20
CA LEU A 48 8.25 -18.45 12.81
C LEU A 48 7.01 -18.88 12.02
N ALA A 49 6.61 -20.16 12.12
CA ALA A 49 5.45 -20.68 11.41
C ALA A 49 4.15 -19.95 11.78
N ILE A 50 3.94 -19.64 13.07
CA ILE A 50 2.77 -18.88 13.54
C ILE A 50 2.80 -17.47 12.96
N ARG A 51 3.94 -16.76 13.06
CA ARG A 51 4.04 -15.38 12.55
C ARG A 51 3.85 -15.29 11.03
N ILE A 52 4.33 -16.28 10.26
CA ILE A 52 4.07 -16.36 8.82
C ILE A 52 2.58 -16.58 8.54
N HIS A 53 1.93 -17.49 9.28
CA HIS A 53 0.50 -17.75 9.12
C HIS A 53 -0.34 -16.51 9.45
N ASP A 54 0.03 -15.75 10.49
CA ASP A 54 -0.65 -14.51 10.86
C ASP A 54 -0.44 -13.41 9.80
N TRP A 55 0.75 -13.33 9.21
CA TRP A 55 1.02 -12.45 8.08
C TRP A 55 0.16 -12.79 6.86
N ASP A 56 0.06 -14.08 6.52
CA ASP A 56 -0.72 -14.56 5.38
C ASP A 56 -2.21 -14.22 5.53
N ARG A 57 -2.77 -14.46 6.73
CA ARG A 57 -4.18 -14.17 7.03
C ARG A 57 -4.50 -12.70 7.29
N GLY A 58 -3.49 -11.89 7.60
CA GLY A 58 -3.64 -10.46 7.85
C GLY A 58 -3.13 -9.65 6.66
N PRO A 59 -1.94 -9.05 6.73
CA PRO A 59 -1.39 -8.16 5.69
C PRO A 59 -1.50 -8.67 4.25
N ALA A 60 -1.13 -9.93 3.97
CA ALA A 60 -1.17 -10.46 2.61
C ALA A 60 -2.60 -10.61 2.11
N PHE A 61 -3.50 -11.12 2.97
CA PHE A 61 -4.91 -11.24 2.65
C PHE A 61 -5.61 -9.88 2.47
N ASP A 62 -5.24 -8.87 3.25
CA ASP A 62 -5.77 -7.51 3.10
C ASP A 62 -5.36 -6.88 1.77
N LEU A 63 -4.09 -7.05 1.35
CA LEU A 63 -3.63 -6.64 0.01
C LEU A 63 -4.37 -7.41 -1.08
N TYR A 64 -4.52 -8.73 -0.94
CA TYR A 64 -5.28 -9.55 -1.88
C TYR A 64 -6.71 -9.03 -2.06
N LYS A 65 -7.42 -8.73 -0.97
CA LYS A 65 -8.79 -8.19 -1.04
C LYS A 65 -8.83 -6.83 -1.72
N LYS A 66 -7.93 -5.92 -1.32
CA LYS A 66 -7.82 -4.56 -1.88
C LYS A 66 -7.67 -4.61 -3.41
N TYR A 67 -6.79 -5.46 -3.92
CA TYR A 67 -6.46 -5.48 -5.35
C TYR A 67 -7.38 -6.34 -6.22
N ASN A 68 -8.03 -7.37 -5.66
CA ASN A 68 -8.96 -8.22 -6.42
C ASN A 68 -10.42 -7.74 -6.37
N TYR A 69 -10.81 -7.01 -5.30
CA TYR A 69 -12.19 -6.57 -5.11
C TYR A 69 -12.33 -5.05 -5.01
N GLY A 70 -11.22 -4.31 -4.89
CA GLY A 70 -11.25 -2.85 -4.81
C GLY A 70 -11.36 -2.16 -6.17
N GLU A 71 -11.85 -0.92 -6.14
CA GLU A 71 -11.98 -0.06 -7.30
C GLU A 71 -10.59 0.41 -7.80
N LEU A 72 -10.35 0.29 -9.11
CA LEU A 72 -9.04 0.62 -9.72
C LEU A 72 -8.61 2.06 -9.42
N GLN A 73 -9.53 3.01 -9.54
CA GLN A 73 -9.27 4.42 -9.27
C GLN A 73 -8.85 4.65 -7.81
N LEU A 74 -9.52 3.97 -6.86
CA LEU A 74 -9.23 4.08 -5.45
C LEU A 74 -7.88 3.46 -5.10
N ASN A 75 -7.59 2.26 -5.65
CA ASN A 75 -6.31 1.60 -5.43
C ASN A 75 -5.13 2.46 -5.91
N VAL A 76 -5.23 3.03 -7.12
CA VAL A 76 -4.19 3.91 -7.67
C VAL A 76 -4.09 5.22 -6.87
N ALA A 77 -5.21 5.84 -6.52
CA ALA A 77 -5.21 7.08 -5.73
C ALA A 77 -4.57 6.88 -4.35
N TRP A 78 -4.94 5.80 -3.65
CA TRP A 78 -4.35 5.43 -2.37
C TRP A 78 -2.84 5.21 -2.50
N ALA A 79 -2.41 4.48 -3.54
CA ALA A 79 -1.00 4.19 -3.78
C ALA A 79 -0.17 5.46 -4.04
N VAL A 80 -0.74 6.45 -4.74
CA VAL A 80 -0.09 7.76 -4.90
C VAL A 80 -0.04 8.52 -3.58
N ALA A 81 -1.16 8.58 -2.85
CA ALA A 81 -1.25 9.29 -1.58
C ALA A 81 -0.27 8.78 -0.52
N HIS A 82 0.05 7.48 -0.55
CA HIS A 82 0.96 6.83 0.39
C HIS A 82 2.38 6.62 -0.15
N GLY A 83 2.71 7.22 -1.30
CA GLY A 83 4.06 7.13 -1.89
C GLY A 83 4.47 5.71 -2.32
N VAL A 84 3.49 4.85 -2.61
CA VAL A 84 3.71 3.56 -3.29
C VAL A 84 3.97 3.80 -4.78
N LEU A 85 3.17 4.68 -5.38
CA LEU A 85 3.35 5.14 -6.75
C LEU A 85 3.76 6.61 -6.78
N ASP A 86 4.64 6.93 -7.72
CA ASP A 86 4.93 8.32 -8.07
C ASP A 86 3.77 8.91 -8.89
N SER A 87 3.22 10.02 -8.41
CA SER A 87 2.19 10.82 -9.09
C SER A 87 2.55 11.16 -10.55
N GLN A 88 3.84 11.33 -10.88
CA GLN A 88 4.29 11.64 -12.23
C GLN A 88 3.98 10.51 -13.23
N LYS A 89 3.83 9.26 -12.77
CA LYS A 89 3.50 8.10 -13.62
C LYS A 89 2.05 8.11 -14.14
N LEU A 90 1.16 8.91 -13.54
CA LEU A 90 -0.25 9.00 -13.94
C LEU A 90 -0.40 9.80 -15.25
N GLY A 91 0.44 10.82 -15.45
CA GLY A 91 0.20 11.83 -16.47
C GLY A 91 -0.93 12.80 -16.08
N PRO A 92 -1.02 13.97 -16.73
CA PRO A 92 -1.85 15.08 -16.27
C PRO A 92 -3.34 14.77 -16.23
N GLN A 93 -3.88 14.05 -17.23
CA GLN A 93 -5.33 13.78 -17.29
C GLN A 93 -5.80 12.81 -16.20
N LEU A 94 -5.00 11.78 -15.88
CA LEU A 94 -5.34 10.85 -14.81
C LEU A 94 -5.11 11.47 -13.44
N LEU A 95 -4.08 12.31 -13.30
CA LEU A 95 -3.85 13.05 -12.05
C LEU A 95 -5.03 13.97 -11.74
N GLU A 96 -5.47 14.78 -12.71
CA GLU A 96 -6.65 15.65 -12.56
C GLU A 96 -7.90 14.84 -12.19
N MET A 97 -8.13 13.71 -12.87
CA MET A 97 -9.27 12.85 -12.60
C MET A 97 -9.24 12.25 -11.19
N LEU A 98 -8.07 11.83 -10.70
CA LEU A 98 -7.90 11.16 -9.41
C LEU A 98 -7.62 12.11 -8.24
N GLN A 99 -7.40 13.39 -8.50
CA GLN A 99 -6.95 14.37 -7.50
C GLN A 99 -7.79 14.34 -6.22
N GLY A 100 -9.12 14.39 -6.34
CA GLY A 100 -10.01 14.34 -5.18
C GLY A 100 -9.95 13.01 -4.39
N LEU A 101 -9.68 11.88 -5.05
CA LEU A 101 -9.45 10.61 -4.34
C LEU A 101 -8.07 10.57 -3.69
N ILE A 102 -7.06 11.12 -4.35
CA ILE A 102 -5.70 11.20 -3.79
C ILE A 102 -5.73 12.04 -2.51
N GLU A 103 -6.41 13.19 -2.54
CA GLU A 103 -6.63 14.05 -1.36
C GLU A 103 -7.39 13.32 -0.26
N TYR A 104 -8.49 12.64 -0.61
CA TYR A 104 -9.25 11.82 0.35
C TYR A 104 -8.41 10.72 1.01
N CYS A 105 -7.47 10.13 0.26
CA CYS A 105 -6.58 9.09 0.77
C CYS A 105 -5.34 9.62 1.50
N GLN A 106 -5.10 10.94 1.56
CA GLN A 106 -3.94 11.46 2.27
C GLN A 106 -4.00 11.04 3.75
N PRO A 107 -2.88 10.58 4.34
CA PRO A 107 -2.83 10.38 5.78
C PRO A 107 -3.11 11.71 6.47
N ALA A 108 -3.87 11.67 7.58
CA ALA A 108 -4.11 12.86 8.38
C ALA A 108 -2.77 13.54 8.71
N PRO A 109 -2.70 14.88 8.65
CA PRO A 109 -1.46 15.58 8.98
C PRO A 109 -1.04 15.14 10.37
N LYS A 110 0.18 14.59 10.49
CA LYS A 110 0.76 14.26 11.79
C LYS A 110 0.83 15.57 12.56
N GLN A 111 -0.06 15.75 13.55
CA GLN A 111 0.07 16.83 14.51
C GLN A 111 1.43 16.63 15.18
N SER A 112 2.37 17.55 14.94
CA SER A 112 3.61 17.61 15.71
C SER A 112 3.24 17.70 17.18
N PRO A 113 3.87 16.94 18.09
CA PRO A 113 3.63 17.12 19.52
C PRO A 113 3.92 18.58 19.88
N SER A 114 2.94 19.23 20.52
CA SER A 114 3.08 20.61 21.01
C SER A 114 4.27 20.68 21.97
N PRO A 115 5.13 21.71 21.90
CA PRO A 115 6.29 21.83 22.78
C PRO A 115 5.95 22.08 24.27
N ASP A 116 4.68 22.11 24.65
CA ASP A 116 4.23 22.56 25.99
C ASP A 116 4.01 21.41 27.00
N GLN A 117 4.70 20.28 26.85
CA GLN A 117 4.74 19.22 27.87
C GLN A 117 6.17 18.88 28.31
N GLU A 118 6.94 19.89 28.68
CA GLU A 118 7.96 19.76 29.71
C GLU A 118 7.67 20.83 30.77
N GLY A 119 7.10 20.40 31.90
CA GLY A 119 6.85 21.18 33.09
C GLY A 119 7.01 20.30 34.33
#